data_AF-A0A6J8DLV4-F1
#
_entry.id   AF-A0A6J8DLV4-F1
#
_cell.length_a   1.000
_cell.length_b   1.000
_cell.length_c   1.000
_cell.angle_alpha   90.00
_cell.angle_beta   90.00
_cell.angle_gamma   90.00
#
_symmetry.space_group_name_H-M   'P 1'
#
loop_
_entity.id
_entity.type
_entity.pdbx_description
1 polymer ?
#
loop_
_entity_poly.entity_id
_entity_poly.type
_entity_poly.pdbx_seq_one_letter_code
_entity_poly.pdbx_strand_id
1 'polypeptide(L)'
;MNNVNNKKRRFKKRWWTDELTVKWNQVCLAERQYLHCTKINSNTYLRQIYVSKRKEFDKLVQQSKRQYWHSCQEELVNLNKNDPRQFWRKIGNIGIGNERQSKIPNEVLRSDGSVTNNMDDVLQKWKDSFHGLLNSNPDNNKNYGVKKLIVKNDIVCNDLDAYISFDEVYKVAMAAKNGKSPGVDCIQAELCKNYSYFNFN
;
A
#
# COMPACT_ATOMS: atom_id res chain seq x y z
N MET A 1 4.00 44.63 11.18
CA MET A 1 3.46 43.30 10.81
C MET A 1 4.00 42.92 9.44
N ASN A 2 5.04 42.09 9.38
CA ASN A 2 5.68 41.74 8.09
C ASN A 2 5.00 40.53 7.46
N ASN A 3 4.25 40.80 6.39
CA ASN A 3 3.51 39.85 5.59
C ASN A 3 4.50 39.05 4.71
N VAL A 4 4.95 37.89 5.20
CA VAL A 4 5.78 36.96 4.42
C VAL A 4 4.85 36.21 3.46
N ASN A 5 4.80 36.69 2.23
CA ASN A 5 3.98 36.21 1.13
C ASN A 5 4.24 34.72 0.85
N ASN A 6 3.34 33.86 1.32
CA ASN A 6 3.46 32.39 1.28
C ASN A 6 2.94 31.84 -0.07
N LYS A 7 3.50 32.31 -1.19
CA LYS A 7 3.00 32.09 -2.58
C LYS A 7 3.09 30.64 -3.11
N LYS A 8 3.27 29.62 -2.26
CA LYS A 8 3.33 28.20 -2.70
C LYS A 8 2.65 27.23 -1.73
N ARG A 9 1.56 27.61 -1.07
CA ARG A 9 0.74 26.62 -0.35
C ARG A 9 -0.01 25.74 -1.36
N ARG A 10 0.68 24.71 -1.87
CA ARG A 10 0.08 23.45 -2.35
C ARG A 10 -1.09 23.14 -1.40
N PHE A 11 -2.28 22.82 -1.94
CA PHE A 11 -3.52 22.49 -1.22
C PHE A 11 -3.28 22.24 0.27
N LYS A 12 -3.79 23.12 1.16
CA LYS A 12 -3.57 23.07 2.61
C LYS A 12 -3.89 21.63 3.07
N LYS A 13 -2.84 20.87 3.39
CA LYS A 13 -2.98 19.45 3.74
C LYS A 13 -3.95 19.36 4.92
N ARG A 14 -4.85 18.38 4.92
CA ARG A 14 -5.92 18.28 5.93
C ARG A 14 -5.39 18.21 7.38
N TRP A 15 -4.20 17.65 7.58
CA TRP A 15 -3.50 17.58 8.86
C TRP A 15 -2.72 18.85 9.24
N TRP A 16 -2.71 19.91 8.41
CA TRP A 16 -1.95 21.13 8.66
C TRP A 16 -2.72 22.10 9.55
N THR A 17 -2.24 22.26 10.78
CA THR A 17 -2.84 23.14 11.80
C THR A 17 -2.27 24.55 11.76
N ASP A 18 -2.92 25.48 12.45
CA ASP A 18 -2.42 26.85 12.58
C ASP A 18 -1.18 26.93 13.48
N GLU A 19 -1.07 26.04 14.47
CA GLU A 19 0.16 25.86 15.27
C GLU A 19 1.36 25.50 14.40
N LEU A 20 1.19 24.58 13.44
CA LEU A 20 2.23 24.23 12.46
C LEU A 20 2.63 25.43 11.60
N THR A 21 1.69 26.31 11.27
CA THR A 21 1.99 27.56 10.57
C THR A 21 2.89 28.46 11.41
N VAL A 22 2.55 28.63 12.70
CA VAL A 22 3.35 29.46 13.62
C VAL A 22 4.76 28.90 13.78
N LYS A 23 4.90 27.59 14.03
CA LYS A 23 6.20 26.94 14.16
C LYS A 23 7.02 26.98 12.87
N TRP A 24 6.38 26.81 11.71
CA TRP A 24 7.05 26.96 10.42
C TRP A 24 7.61 28.37 10.22
N ASN A 25 6.85 29.41 10.56
CA ASN A 25 7.33 30.78 10.48
C ASN A 25 8.54 31.01 11.40
N GLN A 26 8.54 30.42 12.61
CA GLN A 26 9.70 30.48 13.51
C GLN A 26 10.94 29.80 12.90
N VAL A 27 10.77 28.65 12.23
CA VAL A 27 11.87 27.98 11.51
C VAL A 27 12.42 28.88 10.41
N CYS A 28 11.56 29.47 9.56
CA CYS A 28 12.00 30.37 8.49
C CYS A 28 12.72 31.62 9.01
N LEU A 29 12.29 32.17 10.15
CA LEU A 29 12.96 33.31 10.78
C LEU A 29 14.35 32.93 11.30
N ALA A 30 14.44 31.81 12.03
CA ALA A 30 15.71 31.32 12.56
C ALA A 30 16.70 30.94 11.43
N GLU A 31 16.20 30.33 10.36
CA GLU A 31 16.98 29.99 9.16
C GLU A 31 17.55 31.25 8.50
N ARG A 32 16.71 32.27 8.32
CA ARG A 32 17.14 33.56 7.75
C ARG A 32 18.22 34.22 8.61
N GLN A 33 18.03 34.25 9.93
CA GLN A 33 19.01 34.82 10.85
C GLN A 33 20.35 34.08 10.80
N TYR A 34 20.32 32.74 10.75
CA TYR A 34 21.50 31.90 10.61
C TYR A 34 22.24 32.16 9.29
N LEU A 35 21.53 32.14 8.15
CA LEU A 35 22.12 32.32 6.82
C LEU A 35 22.73 33.70 6.59
N HIS A 36 22.15 34.75 7.18
CA HIS A 36 22.66 36.12 7.06
C HIS A 36 23.68 36.51 8.15
N CYS A 37 24.07 35.59 9.03
CA CYS A 37 25.05 35.87 10.08
C CYS A 37 26.50 35.79 9.54
N THR A 38 27.19 36.93 9.52
CA THR A 38 28.59 37.04 9.06
C THR A 38 29.63 36.75 10.15
N LYS A 39 29.23 36.70 11.43
CA LYS A 39 30.14 36.47 12.57
C LYS A 39 30.21 35.00 12.95
N ILE A 40 31.39 34.39 12.90
CA ILE A 40 31.61 32.94 13.14
C ILE A 40 31.04 32.46 14.48
N ASN A 41 31.33 33.13 15.59
CA ASN A 41 30.87 32.68 16.92
C ASN A 41 29.34 32.77 17.08
N SER A 42 28.73 33.83 16.55
CA SER A 42 27.27 34.00 16.54
C SER A 42 26.59 33.01 15.59
N ASN A 43 27.26 32.63 14.51
CA ASN A 43 26.77 31.69 13.51
C ASN A 43 26.54 30.29 14.12
N THR A 44 27.45 29.80 14.97
CA THR A 44 27.28 28.52 15.69
C THR A 44 26.05 28.51 16.59
N TYR A 45 25.83 29.58 17.37
CA TYR A 45 24.67 29.71 18.25
C TYR A 45 23.35 29.79 17.45
N LEU A 46 23.31 30.61 16.39
CA LEU A 46 22.14 30.73 15.51
C LEU A 46 21.83 29.41 14.79
N ARG A 47 22.86 28.64 14.41
CA ARG A 47 22.69 27.29 13.87
C ARG A 47 22.00 26.37 14.87
N GLN A 48 22.40 26.39 16.14
CA GLN A 48 21.77 25.59 17.19
C GLN A 48 20.30 25.95 17.37
N ILE A 49 19.97 27.25 17.37
CA ILE A 49 18.58 27.73 17.41
C ILE A 49 17.78 27.20 16.23
N TYR A 50 18.27 27.39 15.01
CA TYR A 50 17.60 26.90 13.80
C TYR A 50 17.36 25.40 13.86
N VAL A 51 18.38 24.60 14.19
CA VAL A 51 18.26 23.14 14.30
C VAL A 51 17.23 22.75 15.36
N SER A 52 17.23 23.41 16.51
CA SER A 52 16.26 23.16 17.58
C SER A 52 14.83 23.45 17.13
N LYS A 53 14.58 24.63 16.54
CA LYS A 53 13.28 25.00 15.99
C LYS A 53 12.81 24.05 14.90
N ARG A 54 13.74 23.58 14.05
CA ARG A 54 13.44 22.62 12.99
C ARG A 54 13.02 21.27 13.57
N LYS A 55 13.77 20.74 14.55
CA LYS A 55 13.42 19.50 15.25
C LYS A 55 12.05 19.58 15.92
N GLU A 56 11.75 20.69 16.59
CA GLU A 56 10.46 20.92 17.24
C GLU A 56 9.32 20.92 16.20
N PHE A 57 9.49 21.65 15.10
CA PHE A 57 8.53 21.66 13.99
C PHE A 57 8.31 20.26 13.39
N ASP A 58 9.39 19.53 13.09
CA ASP A 58 9.29 18.19 12.48
C ASP A 58 8.59 17.21 13.43
N LYS A 59 8.84 17.29 14.75
CA LYS A 59 8.12 16.50 15.76
C LYS A 59 6.62 16.81 15.74
N LEU A 60 6.25 18.09 15.72
CA LEU A 60 4.86 18.52 15.67
C LEU A 60 4.17 18.06 14.38
N VAL A 61 4.86 18.14 13.23
CA VAL A 61 4.34 17.62 11.95
C VAL A 61 3.99 16.14 12.06
N GLN A 62 4.87 15.33 12.64
CA GLN A 62 4.61 13.91 12.80
C GLN A 62 3.47 13.63 13.78
N GLN A 63 3.34 14.43 14.84
CA GLN A 63 2.22 14.34 15.77
C GLN A 63 0.89 14.67 15.07
N SER A 64 0.79 15.80 14.38
CA SER A 64 -0.44 16.20 13.68
C SER A 64 -0.83 15.21 12.58
N LYS A 65 0.14 14.65 11.85
CA LYS A 65 -0.12 13.57 10.88
C LYS A 65 -0.71 12.34 11.57
N ARG A 66 -0.07 11.85 12.63
CA ARG A 66 -0.53 10.66 13.37
C ARG A 66 -1.93 10.86 13.93
N GLN A 67 -2.19 12.02 14.53
CA GLN A 67 -3.50 12.35 15.08
C GLN A 67 -4.58 12.41 14.00
N TYR A 68 -4.27 13.02 12.85
CA TYR A 68 -5.19 13.06 11.71
C TYR A 68 -5.51 11.65 11.19
N TRP A 69 -4.49 10.80 10.98
CA TRP A 69 -4.70 9.43 10.51
C TRP A 69 -5.46 8.57 11.53
N HIS A 70 -5.17 8.73 12.82
CA HIS A 70 -5.91 8.08 13.89
C HIS A 70 -7.39 8.46 13.87
N SER A 71 -7.70 9.76 13.78
CA SER A 71 -9.08 10.24 13.68
C SER A 71 -9.79 9.70 12.44
N CYS A 72 -9.10 9.65 11.28
CA CYS A 72 -9.68 9.05 10.07
C CYS A 72 -9.98 7.56 10.26
N GLN A 73 -9.10 6.82 10.93
CA GLN A 73 -9.27 5.41 11.23
C GLN A 73 -10.45 5.19 12.19
N GLU A 74 -10.54 5.95 13.28
CA GLU A 74 -11.65 5.87 14.22
C GLU A 74 -12.99 6.16 13.54
N GLU A 75 -13.04 7.17 12.68
CA GLU A 75 -14.24 7.48 11.91
C GLU A 75 -14.64 6.31 11.00
N LEU A 76 -13.67 5.64 10.34
CA LEU A 76 -13.93 4.46 9.54
C LEU A 76 -14.41 3.27 10.37
N VAL A 77 -13.81 3.00 11.53
CA VAL A 77 -14.25 1.93 12.44
C VAL A 77 -15.67 2.19 12.93
N ASN A 78 -16.00 3.44 13.25
CA ASN A 78 -17.35 3.84 13.65
C ASN A 78 -18.36 3.69 12.51
N LEU A 79 -18.00 4.10 11.29
CA LEU A 79 -18.83 3.91 10.10
C LEU A 79 -19.07 2.43 9.82
N ASN A 80 -18.06 1.57 9.94
CA ASN A 80 -18.25 0.14 9.71
C ASN A 80 -19.27 -0.49 10.67
N LYS A 81 -19.34 -0.02 11.91
CA LYS A 81 -20.29 -0.51 12.92
C LYS A 81 -21.72 0.00 12.69
N ASN A 82 -21.87 1.28 12.31
CA ASN A 82 -23.18 1.95 12.28
C ASN A 82 -23.77 2.08 10.88
N ASP A 83 -22.93 2.20 9.84
CA ASP A 83 -23.34 2.37 8.44
C ASP A 83 -22.29 1.76 7.47
N PRO A 84 -22.38 0.44 7.21
CA PRO A 84 -21.47 -0.26 6.31
C PRO A 84 -21.47 0.29 4.88
N ARG A 85 -22.57 0.91 4.42
CA ARG A 85 -22.66 1.48 3.07
C ARG A 85 -21.80 2.74 2.96
N GLN A 86 -21.86 3.61 3.97
CA GLN A 86 -20.99 4.79 4.03
C GLN A 86 -19.52 4.41 4.22
N PHE A 87 -19.23 3.37 5.00
CA PHE A 87 -17.88 2.83 5.15
C PHE A 87 -17.27 2.49 3.78
N TRP A 88 -17.94 1.66 2.97
CA TRP A 88 -17.42 1.27 1.65
C TRP A 88 -17.32 2.43 0.68
N ARG A 89 -18.27 3.39 0.73
CA ARG A 89 -18.18 4.62 -0.07
C ARG A 89 -16.92 5.41 0.28
N LYS A 90 -16.62 5.54 1.58
CA LYS A 90 -15.46 6.29 2.05
C LYS A 90 -14.14 5.59 1.77
N ILE A 91 -14.08 4.26 1.89
CA ILE A 91 -12.95 3.44 1.44
C ILE A 91 -12.73 3.59 -0.07
N GLY A 92 -13.80 3.57 -0.88
CA GLY A 92 -13.72 3.81 -2.32
C GLY A 92 -13.07 5.15 -2.66
N ASN A 93 -13.37 6.20 -1.89
CA ASN A 93 -12.78 7.54 -2.06
C ASN A 93 -11.31 7.64 -1.60
N ILE A 94 -10.84 6.73 -0.73
CA ILE A 94 -9.44 6.67 -0.28
C ILE A 94 -8.57 5.96 -1.32
N GLY A 95 -9.12 4.98 -2.05
CA GLY A 95 -8.45 4.25 -3.12
C GLY A 95 -8.57 4.91 -4.51
N ILE A 96 -8.47 4.08 -5.55
CA ILE A 96 -8.59 4.38 -7.00
C ILE A 96 -9.96 5.01 -7.37
N GLY A 97 -10.84 5.34 -6.42
CA GLY A 97 -12.18 5.88 -6.69
C GLY A 97 -12.20 7.13 -7.58
N ASN A 98 -11.15 7.96 -7.54
CA ASN A 98 -11.00 9.12 -8.43
C ASN A 98 -10.40 8.77 -9.81
N GLU A 99 -9.77 7.60 -9.94
CA GLU A 99 -9.17 7.07 -11.17
C GLU A 99 -10.09 6.07 -11.89
N ARG A 100 -11.24 5.73 -11.30
CA ARG A 100 -12.31 5.02 -12.00
C ARG A 100 -12.77 5.91 -13.15
N GLN A 101 -12.18 5.73 -14.33
CA GLN A 101 -12.75 6.28 -15.54
C GLN A 101 -14.17 5.73 -15.63
N SER A 102 -15.17 6.61 -15.61
CA SER A 102 -16.58 6.22 -15.80
C SER A 102 -16.85 5.69 -17.21
N LYS A 103 -15.86 5.79 -18.11
CA LYS A 103 -15.88 5.21 -19.43
C LYS A 103 -15.55 3.73 -19.34
N ILE A 104 -16.56 2.91 -19.58
CA ILE A 104 -16.37 1.51 -20.00
C ILE A 104 -15.48 1.55 -21.25
N PRO A 105 -14.39 0.79 -21.32
CA PRO A 105 -13.59 0.68 -22.54
C PRO A 105 -14.46 0.10 -23.64
N ASN A 106 -14.86 0.92 -24.60
CA ASN A 106 -15.60 0.51 -25.80
C ASN A 106 -14.61 0.05 -26.88
N GLU A 107 -13.66 -0.80 -26.50
CA GLU A 107 -12.61 -1.29 -27.38
C GLU A 107 -12.62 -2.82 -27.32
N VAL A 108 -12.69 -3.47 -28.47
CA VAL A 108 -12.59 -4.93 -28.55
C VAL A 108 -11.48 -5.36 -29.49
N LEU A 109 -10.79 -6.43 -29.11
CA LEU A 109 -9.79 -7.07 -29.94
C LEU A 109 -10.49 -7.94 -30.99
N ARG A 110 -10.24 -7.65 -32.26
CA ARG A 110 -10.66 -8.47 -33.39
C ARG A 110 -9.75 -9.69 -33.50
N SER A 111 -10.20 -10.69 -34.27
CA SER A 111 -9.46 -11.95 -34.48
C SER A 111 -8.13 -11.78 -35.21
N ASP A 112 -7.94 -10.69 -35.93
CA ASP A 112 -6.69 -10.31 -36.61
C ASP A 112 -5.69 -9.60 -35.67
N GLY A 113 -6.04 -9.44 -34.39
CA GLY A 113 -5.22 -8.74 -33.40
C GLY A 113 -5.34 -7.21 -33.45
N SER A 114 -6.18 -6.66 -34.34
CA SER A 114 -6.48 -5.22 -34.36
C SER A 114 -7.51 -4.85 -33.30
N VAL A 115 -7.48 -3.60 -32.83
CA VAL A 115 -8.44 -3.06 -31.86
C VAL A 115 -9.46 -2.21 -32.60
N THR A 116 -10.75 -2.46 -32.38
CA THR A 116 -11.84 -1.64 -32.91
C THR A 116 -12.60 -0.95 -31.78
N ASN A 117 -12.95 0.31 -32.05
CA ASN A 117 -13.75 1.16 -31.16
C ASN A 117 -15.14 1.45 -31.75
N ASN A 118 -15.49 0.78 -32.85
CA ASN A 118 -16.82 0.88 -33.46
C ASN A 118 -17.84 0.14 -32.60
N MET A 119 -18.91 0.82 -32.20
CA MET A 119 -19.94 0.28 -31.31
C MET A 119 -20.62 -0.98 -31.89
N ASP A 120 -20.87 -1.02 -33.20
CA ASP A 120 -21.54 -2.17 -33.83
C ASP A 120 -20.66 -3.41 -33.76
N ASP A 121 -19.36 -3.26 -34.01
CA ASP A 121 -18.39 -4.34 -33.89
C ASP A 121 -18.23 -4.81 -32.44
N VAL A 122 -18.21 -3.87 -31.49
CA VAL A 122 -18.13 -4.17 -30.05
C VAL A 122 -19.34 -4.98 -29.62
N LEU A 123 -20.55 -4.54 -29.97
CA LEU A 123 -21.79 -5.22 -29.63
C LEU A 123 -21.88 -6.60 -30.27
N GLN A 124 -21.49 -6.73 -31.54
CA GLN A 124 -21.48 -8.01 -32.24
C GLN A 124 -20.48 -8.97 -31.60
N LYS A 125 -19.26 -8.51 -31.27
CA LYS A 125 -18.25 -9.32 -30.59
C LYS A 125 -18.72 -9.80 -29.22
N TRP A 126 -19.37 -8.93 -28.44
CA TRP A 126 -19.96 -9.31 -27.15
C TRP A 126 -21.08 -10.33 -27.35
N LYS A 127 -21.99 -10.09 -28.28
CA LYS A 127 -23.06 -11.04 -28.63
C LYS A 127 -22.45 -12.40 -28.95
N ASP A 128 -21.50 -12.49 -29.88
CA ASP A 128 -20.87 -13.74 -30.28
C ASP A 128 -20.17 -14.45 -29.12
N SER A 129 -19.47 -13.69 -28.27
CA SER A 129 -18.72 -14.23 -27.13
C SER A 129 -19.65 -14.83 -26.07
N PHE A 130 -20.82 -14.22 -25.85
CA PHE A 130 -21.76 -14.63 -24.81
C PHE A 130 -22.92 -15.50 -25.32
N HIS A 131 -23.16 -15.56 -26.63
CA HIS A 131 -24.30 -16.28 -27.22
C HIS A 131 -24.31 -17.78 -26.87
N GLY A 132 -23.14 -18.39 -26.66
CA GLY A 132 -23.00 -19.81 -26.33
C GLY A 132 -22.71 -20.12 -24.86
N LEU A 133 -22.49 -19.12 -24.00
CA LEU A 133 -22.00 -19.35 -22.64
C LEU A 133 -23.03 -19.96 -21.69
N LEU A 134 -24.34 -19.77 -21.96
CA LEU A 134 -25.43 -20.21 -21.10
C LEU A 134 -26.63 -20.84 -21.84
N ASN A 135 -26.54 -20.99 -23.17
CA ASN A 135 -27.58 -21.62 -23.97
C ASN A 135 -27.25 -23.11 -24.14
N SER A 136 -27.91 -23.95 -23.35
CA SER A 136 -27.86 -25.41 -23.49
C SER A 136 -28.54 -25.80 -24.81
N ASN A 137 -27.74 -26.12 -25.83
CA ASN A 137 -28.27 -26.66 -27.06
C ASN A 137 -28.72 -28.11 -26.79
N PRO A 138 -30.00 -28.49 -26.95
CA PRO A 138 -30.50 -29.82 -26.54
C PRO A 138 -29.80 -30.98 -27.27
N ASP A 139 -29.26 -30.74 -28.48
CA ASP A 139 -28.48 -31.74 -29.24
C ASP A 139 -27.00 -31.79 -28.87
N ASN A 140 -26.45 -30.75 -28.24
CA ASN A 140 -25.15 -30.83 -27.60
C ASN A 140 -25.37 -31.11 -26.12
N ASN A 141 -25.80 -32.34 -25.85
CA ASN A 141 -25.57 -33.01 -24.57
C ASN A 141 -24.06 -33.29 -24.40
N LYS A 142 -23.22 -32.28 -24.63
CA LYS A 142 -21.93 -32.18 -23.99
C LYS A 142 -22.29 -31.99 -22.54
N ASN A 143 -22.40 -33.10 -21.83
CA ASN A 143 -22.22 -33.16 -20.41
C ASN A 143 -21.06 -32.22 -20.09
N TYR A 144 -21.37 -30.98 -19.69
CA TYR A 144 -20.68 -30.35 -18.58
C TYR A 144 -21.05 -31.14 -17.33
N GLY A 145 -20.89 -32.47 -17.38
CA GLY A 145 -20.38 -33.17 -16.25
C GLY A 145 -19.18 -32.34 -15.90
N VAL A 146 -19.24 -31.69 -14.74
CA VAL A 146 -18.07 -31.40 -13.91
C VAL A 146 -17.05 -32.39 -14.41
N LYS A 147 -15.98 -31.92 -15.08
CA LYS A 147 -14.83 -32.80 -15.27
C LYS A 147 -14.53 -33.17 -13.84
N LYS A 148 -15.05 -34.34 -13.41
CA LYS A 148 -14.61 -35.07 -12.25
C LYS A 148 -13.16 -35.07 -12.60
N LEU A 149 -12.40 -34.20 -11.93
CA LEU A 149 -10.98 -34.13 -12.13
C LEU A 149 -10.63 -35.58 -11.93
N ILE A 150 -10.34 -36.27 -13.04
CA ILE A 150 -9.66 -37.52 -12.97
C ILE A 150 -8.37 -36.98 -12.39
N VAL A 151 -8.29 -37.04 -11.07
CA VAL A 151 -7.04 -37.01 -10.33
C VAL A 151 -6.30 -38.09 -11.08
N LYS A 152 -5.52 -37.68 -12.08
CA LYS A 152 -4.62 -38.57 -12.79
C LYS A 152 -3.90 -39.22 -11.63
N ASN A 153 -4.08 -40.55 -11.52
CA ASN A 153 -3.55 -41.43 -10.48
C ASN A 153 -2.49 -40.71 -9.69
N ASP A 154 -2.76 -40.48 -8.40
CA ASP A 154 -1.89 -39.79 -7.44
C ASP A 154 -0.53 -39.49 -8.03
N ILE A 155 -0.24 -38.21 -8.30
CA ILE A 155 1.15 -37.82 -8.49
C ILE A 155 1.79 -38.15 -7.15
N VAL A 156 2.30 -39.37 -7.02
CA VAL A 156 3.12 -39.82 -5.91
C VAL A 156 4.40 -39.02 -6.11
N CYS A 157 4.37 -37.80 -5.58
CA CYS A 157 5.54 -36.97 -5.49
C CYS A 157 6.34 -37.56 -4.34
N ASN A 158 7.15 -38.57 -4.64
CA ASN A 158 8.05 -39.19 -3.67
C ASN A 158 8.92 -38.14 -2.94
N ASP A 159 9.12 -36.97 -3.55
CA ASP A 159 9.83 -35.83 -2.94
C ASP A 159 9.06 -35.18 -1.78
N LEU A 160 7.72 -35.19 -1.80
CA LEU A 160 6.89 -34.67 -0.69
C LEU A 160 6.70 -35.71 0.42
N ASP A 161 6.88 -37.00 0.10
CA ASP A 161 6.85 -38.10 1.06
C ASP A 161 8.25 -38.46 1.62
N ALA A 162 9.29 -37.77 1.16
CA ALA A 162 10.64 -37.94 1.65
C ALA A 162 10.78 -37.40 3.09
N TYR A 163 11.65 -38.03 3.89
CA TYR A 163 11.99 -37.51 5.21
C TYR A 163 12.71 -36.16 5.09
N ILE A 164 12.18 -35.16 5.80
CA ILE A 164 12.81 -33.83 5.90
C ILE A 164 14.19 -34.00 6.56
N SER A 165 15.24 -33.64 5.84
CA SER A 165 16.62 -33.77 6.34
C SER A 165 17.03 -32.55 7.15
N PHE A 166 17.99 -32.74 8.08
CA PHE A 166 18.55 -31.61 8.82
C PHE A 166 19.21 -30.57 7.90
N ASP A 167 19.91 -31.01 6.86
CA ASP A 167 20.58 -30.11 5.90
C ASP A 167 19.57 -29.26 5.11
N GLU A 168 18.43 -29.83 4.76
CA GLU A 168 17.31 -29.11 4.14
C GLU A 168 16.79 -28.00 5.05
N VAL A 169 16.49 -28.33 6.32
CA VAL A 169 16.02 -27.35 7.30
C VAL A 169 17.08 -26.27 7.53
N TYR A 170 18.35 -26.66 7.64
CA TYR A 170 19.47 -25.73 7.81
C TYR A 170 19.58 -24.74 6.64
N LYS A 171 19.51 -25.23 5.40
CA LYS A 171 19.53 -24.39 4.20
C LYS A 171 18.39 -23.37 4.19
N VAL A 172 17.17 -23.79 4.52
CA VAL A 172 16.00 -22.91 4.57
C VAL A 172 16.13 -21.87 5.68
N ALA A 173 16.56 -22.28 6.87
CA ALA A 173 16.77 -21.37 8.01
C ALA A 173 17.83 -20.30 7.70
N MET A 174 18.95 -20.69 7.08
CA MET A 174 20.01 -19.76 6.69
C MET A 174 19.60 -18.81 5.56
N ALA A 175 18.73 -19.26 4.64
CA ALA A 175 18.19 -18.45 3.56
C ALA A 175 17.12 -17.42 4.01
N ALA A 176 16.56 -17.55 5.21
CA ALA A 176 15.57 -16.61 5.74
C ALA A 176 16.11 -15.17 5.77
N LYS A 177 15.30 -14.15 5.49
CA LYS A 177 15.76 -12.76 5.46
C LYS A 177 15.85 -12.18 6.87
N ASN A 178 16.98 -11.53 7.18
CA ASN A 178 17.16 -10.77 8.42
C ASN A 178 16.32 -9.47 8.39
N GLY A 179 15.98 -8.95 9.57
CA GLY A 179 15.26 -7.69 9.75
C GLY A 179 13.78 -7.76 9.34
N LYS A 180 13.22 -8.96 9.21
CA LYS A 180 11.78 -9.16 9.02
C LYS A 180 11.08 -9.19 10.38
N SER A 181 9.87 -8.66 10.41
CA SER A 181 9.02 -8.74 11.59
C SER A 181 8.76 -10.21 11.94
N PRO A 182 8.84 -10.59 13.23
CA PRO A 182 8.56 -11.96 13.64
C PRO A 182 7.09 -12.31 13.44
N GLY A 183 6.80 -13.62 13.42
CA GLY A 183 5.44 -14.15 13.35
C GLY A 183 4.67 -13.99 14.66
N VAL A 184 3.53 -14.66 14.75
CA VAL A 184 2.69 -14.70 15.98
C VAL A 184 3.43 -15.32 17.17
N ASP A 185 4.43 -16.16 16.90
CA ASP A 185 5.33 -16.77 17.87
C ASP A 185 6.40 -15.81 18.41
N CYS A 186 6.51 -14.61 17.85
CA CYS A 186 7.53 -13.61 18.18
C CYS A 186 8.99 -14.08 17.96
N ILE A 187 9.23 -15.15 17.20
CA ILE A 187 10.57 -15.67 16.93
C ILE A 187 11.18 -14.95 15.72
N GLN A 188 12.36 -14.38 15.91
CA GLN A 188 13.12 -13.70 14.86
C GLN A 188 14.00 -14.68 14.08
N ALA A 189 14.13 -14.47 12.76
CA ALA A 189 14.91 -15.34 11.88
C ALA A 189 16.39 -15.43 12.30
N GLU A 190 16.92 -14.37 12.90
CA GLU A 190 18.28 -14.29 13.43
C GLU A 190 18.52 -15.32 14.54
N LEU A 191 17.51 -15.61 15.36
CA LEU A 191 17.62 -16.62 16.42
C LEU A 191 17.80 -18.02 15.83
N CYS A 192 17.08 -18.33 14.75
CA CYS A 192 17.18 -19.62 14.07
C CYS A 192 18.54 -19.83 13.40
N LYS A 193 19.24 -18.76 13.03
CA LYS A 193 20.57 -18.81 12.40
C LYS A 193 21.72 -18.97 13.39
N ASN A 194 21.52 -18.52 14.63
CA ASN A 194 22.54 -18.51 15.69
C ASN A 194 22.52 -19.81 16.53
N TYR A 195 22.16 -20.95 15.92
CA TYR A 195 21.92 -22.22 16.61
C TYR A 195 23.15 -22.81 17.32
N SER A 196 24.35 -22.28 17.10
CA SER A 196 25.57 -22.68 17.81
C SER A 196 25.61 -22.29 19.31
N TYR A 197 24.64 -21.54 19.81
CA TYR A 197 24.52 -21.17 21.24
C TYR A 197 23.53 -22.02 22.06
N PHE A 198 22.75 -22.89 21.43
CA PHE A 198 21.82 -23.79 22.13
C PHE A 198 22.40 -25.19 22.29
N ASN A 199 23.56 -25.29 22.95
CA ASN A 199 23.93 -26.54 23.61
C ASN A 199 23.11 -26.62 24.90
N PHE A 200 22.06 -27.45 24.87
CA PHE A 200 21.44 -27.93 26.10
C PHE A 200 22.47 -28.83 26.81
N ASN A 201 23.01 -28.34 27.94
CA ASN A 201 23.62 -29.19 28.96
C ASN A 201 22.55 -30.04 29.63
#